data_AF-A0A349PVH6-F1
#
_entry.id   AF-A0A349PVH6-F1
#
_cell.length_a   1.000
_cell.length_b   1.000
_cell.length_c   1.000
_cell.angle_alpha   90.00
_cell.angle_beta   90.00
_cell.angle_gamma   90.00
#
_symmetry.space_group_name_H-M   'P 1'
#
loop_
_entity.id
_entity.type
_entity.pdbx_description
1 polymer ?
#
loop_
_entity_poly.entity_id
_entity_poly.type
_entity_poly.pdbx_seq_one_letter_code
_entity_poly.pdbx_strand_id
1 'polypeptide(L)'
;ESGLSRLFDNLLASDGGFREQVEDVDFYEEGGVGGRIHGETVLFGTAGFMRKRGVNLPRNLGLKTGVFLSVDGTLIAVFAVKYMPAENVDWALHALHHSRITPVLAVRDGNITPALLKRKFGTDA
;
A
#
# COMPACT_ATOMS: atom_id res chain seq x y z
N GLU A 1 2.30 -19.28 -9.08
CA GLU A 1 0.96 -18.69 -8.96
C GLU A 1 0.40 -18.88 -7.56
N SER A 2 -0.36 -17.91 -7.06
CA SER A 2 -1.06 -18.01 -5.77
C SER A 2 -2.39 -18.73 -5.94
N GLY A 3 -2.85 -19.47 -4.93
CA GLY A 3 -4.19 -20.06 -4.92
C GLY A 3 -5.33 -19.04 -5.03
N LEU A 4 -5.03 -17.74 -4.87
CA LEU A 4 -5.98 -16.65 -5.04
C LEU A 4 -6.13 -16.14 -6.48
N SER A 5 -5.29 -16.57 -7.43
CA SER A 5 -5.30 -16.05 -8.81
C SER A 5 -6.70 -16.07 -9.41
N ARG A 6 -7.40 -17.22 -9.35
CA ARG A 6 -8.74 -17.39 -9.91
C ARG A 6 -9.79 -16.47 -9.28
N LEU A 7 -9.70 -16.23 -7.98
CA LEU A 7 -10.63 -15.32 -7.29
C LEU A 7 -10.44 -13.89 -7.81
N PHE A 8 -9.20 -13.43 -7.88
CA PHE A 8 -8.89 -12.09 -8.37
C PHE A 8 -9.19 -11.95 -9.88
N ASP A 9 -8.99 -13.00 -10.68
CA ASP A 9 -9.35 -13.00 -12.10
C ASP A 9 -10.86 -12.82 -12.30
N ASN A 10 -11.67 -13.54 -11.54
CA ASN A 10 -13.12 -13.43 -11.63
C ASN A 10 -13.62 -12.06 -11.21
N LEU A 11 -13.06 -11.49 -10.13
CA LEU A 11 -13.43 -10.15 -9.67
C LEU A 11 -13.02 -9.07 -10.68
N LEU A 12 -11.82 -9.20 -11.24
CA LEU A 12 -11.35 -8.27 -12.27
C LEU A 12 -12.24 -8.32 -13.51
N ALA A 13 -12.61 -9.51 -13.96
CA ALA A 13 -13.49 -9.70 -15.10
C ALA A 13 -14.92 -9.19 -14.85
N SER A 14 -15.47 -9.38 -13.65
CA SER A 14 -16.81 -8.86 -13.32
C SER A 14 -16.89 -7.34 -13.36
N ASP A 15 -15.77 -6.68 -13.07
CA ASP A 15 -15.63 -5.22 -13.12
C ASP A 15 -15.21 -4.72 -14.51
N GLY A 16 -15.18 -5.60 -15.52
CA GLY A 16 -14.81 -5.27 -16.90
C GLY A 16 -13.30 -5.09 -17.13
N GLY A 17 -12.48 -5.45 -16.16
CA GLY A 17 -11.03 -5.41 -16.24
C GLY A 17 -10.42 -6.68 -16.81
N PHE A 18 -9.12 -6.60 -17.08
CA PHE A 18 -8.29 -7.72 -17.53
C PHE A 18 -6.87 -7.56 -16.99
N ARG A 19 -6.11 -8.66 -16.94
CA ARG A 19 -4.72 -8.64 -16.49
C ARG A 19 -3.80 -8.21 -17.62
N GLU A 20 -2.79 -7.43 -17.26
CA GLU A 20 -1.66 -7.13 -18.11
C GLU A 20 -0.41 -7.86 -17.62
N GLN A 21 0.44 -8.28 -18.55
CA GLN A 21 1.74 -8.82 -18.20
C GLN A 21 2.66 -7.67 -17.84
N VAL A 22 3.32 -7.81 -16.68
CA VAL A 22 4.36 -6.89 -16.24
C VAL A 22 5.72 -7.56 -16.46
N GLU A 23 6.66 -6.81 -17.02
CA GLU A 23 8.06 -7.20 -17.19
C GLU A 23 8.93 -6.49 -16.14
N ASP A 24 10.12 -7.04 -15.87
CA ASP A 24 11.17 -6.42 -15.03
C ASP A 24 10.65 -5.87 -13.70
N VAL A 25 9.96 -6.72 -12.93
CA VAL A 25 9.40 -6.33 -11.64
C VAL A 25 10.50 -6.01 -10.65
N ASP A 26 10.46 -4.79 -10.11
CA ASP A 26 11.31 -4.34 -9.03
C ASP A 26 10.47 -3.99 -7.79
N PHE A 27 10.95 -4.44 -6.63
CA PHE A 27 10.41 -4.05 -5.33
C PHE A 27 11.32 -3.00 -4.69
N TYR A 28 10.73 -1.86 -4.32
CA TYR A 28 11.45 -0.73 -3.77
C TYR A 28 11.20 -0.61 -2.27
N GLU A 29 12.29 -0.62 -1.50
CA GLU A 29 12.30 -0.44 -0.05
C GLU A 29 11.61 0.87 0.37
N GLU A 30 11.53 1.86 -0.53
CA GLU A 30 10.81 3.11 -0.28
C GLU A 30 9.28 2.99 -0.33
N GLY A 31 8.74 1.78 -0.46
CA GLY A 31 7.30 1.49 -0.37
C GLY A 31 6.59 1.54 -1.72
N GLY A 32 7.18 0.93 -2.74
CA GLY A 32 6.59 0.82 -4.07
C GLY A 32 7.07 -0.39 -4.84
N VAL A 33 6.40 -0.63 -5.97
CA VAL A 33 6.72 -1.67 -6.95
C VAL A 33 6.75 -0.98 -8.32
N GLY A 34 7.65 -1.42 -9.18
CA GLY A 34 7.72 -0.96 -10.57
C GLY A 34 7.92 -2.11 -11.53
N GLY A 35 7.70 -1.83 -12.81
CA GLY A 35 7.97 -2.73 -13.91
C GLY A 35 7.59 -2.08 -15.22
N ARG A 36 7.56 -2.87 -16.29
CA ARG A 36 7.15 -2.42 -17.62
C ARG A 36 5.87 -3.12 -18.09
N ILE A 37 4.91 -2.36 -18.60
CA ILE A 37 3.72 -2.88 -19.28
C ILE A 37 3.70 -2.27 -20.67
N HIS A 38 3.66 -3.09 -21.72
CA HIS A 38 3.72 -2.62 -23.12
C HIS A 38 4.91 -1.69 -23.43
N GLY A 39 6.03 -1.87 -22.72
CA GLY A 39 7.23 -1.03 -22.83
C GLY A 39 7.19 0.28 -22.02
N GLU A 40 6.06 0.63 -21.42
CA GLU A 40 5.89 1.80 -20.56
C GLU A 40 6.33 1.49 -19.13
N THR A 41 6.96 2.45 -18.46
CA THR A 41 7.34 2.32 -17.05
C THR A 41 6.12 2.53 -16.17
N VAL A 42 5.69 1.48 -15.47
CA VAL A 42 4.56 1.52 -14.55
C VAL A 42 5.08 1.49 -13.12
N LEU A 43 4.74 2.49 -12.32
CA LEU A 43 5.09 2.57 -10.90
C LEU A 43 3.83 2.57 -10.05
N PHE A 44 3.84 1.79 -8.97
CA PHE A 44 2.76 1.71 -8.00
C PHE A 44 3.30 1.79 -6.58
N GLY A 45 2.78 2.69 -5.74
CA GLY A 45 3.30 2.81 -4.37
C GLY A 45 2.85 4.05 -3.61
N THR A 46 3.55 4.34 -2.50
CA THR A 46 3.24 5.48 -1.63
C THR A 46 3.49 6.84 -2.28
N ALA A 47 2.91 7.91 -1.71
CA ALA A 47 3.18 9.28 -2.16
C ALA A 47 4.68 9.66 -2.04
N GLY A 48 5.37 9.16 -1.01
CA GLY A 48 6.80 9.39 -0.81
C GLY A 48 7.64 8.72 -1.89
N PHE A 49 7.32 7.47 -2.22
CA PHE A 49 7.92 6.73 -3.32
C PHE A 49 7.75 7.47 -4.65
N MET A 50 6.53 7.89 -4.99
CA MET A 50 6.23 8.63 -6.22
C MET A 50 7.07 9.91 -6.36
N ARG A 51 7.15 10.71 -5.29
CA ARG A 51 7.96 11.95 -5.30
C ARG A 51 9.44 11.66 -5.52
N LYS A 52 9.99 10.60 -4.89
CA LYS A 52 11.38 10.19 -5.10
C LYS A 52 11.65 9.73 -6.54
N ARG A 53 10.65 9.15 -7.21
CA ARG A 53 10.72 8.75 -8.61
C ARG A 53 10.40 9.90 -9.60
N GLY A 54 10.26 11.13 -9.11
CA GLY A 54 10.01 12.30 -9.96
C GLY A 54 8.56 12.44 -10.44
N VAL A 55 7.63 11.65 -9.91
CA VAL A 55 6.21 11.73 -10.26
C VAL A 55 5.59 12.95 -9.58
N ASN A 56 4.96 13.81 -10.37
CA ASN A 56 4.27 14.99 -9.87
C ASN A 56 2.94 14.60 -9.23
N LEU A 57 2.81 14.84 -7.92
CA LEU A 57 1.57 14.63 -7.17
C LEU A 57 0.87 15.95 -6.87
N PRO A 58 -0.47 16.02 -6.98
CA PRO A 58 -1.24 17.17 -6.51
C PRO A 58 -0.91 17.49 -5.04
N ARG A 59 -0.73 18.78 -4.72
CA ARG A 59 -0.34 19.21 -3.36
C ARG A 59 -1.41 18.95 -2.31
N ASN A 60 -2.69 18.87 -2.71
CA ASN A 60 -3.81 18.80 -1.79
C ASN A 60 -4.82 17.71 -2.19
N LEU A 61 -4.40 16.45 -2.14
CA LEU A 61 -5.25 15.29 -2.43
C LEU A 61 -6.34 15.04 -1.40
N GLY A 62 -6.29 15.67 -0.22
CA GLY A 62 -7.22 15.40 0.88
C GLY A 62 -7.16 13.96 1.44
N LEU A 63 -6.21 13.16 0.95
CA LEU A 63 -6.12 11.73 1.22
C LEU A 63 -5.11 11.45 2.34
N LYS A 64 -5.59 10.93 3.47
CA LYS A 64 -4.73 10.56 4.62
C LYS A 64 -3.88 9.32 4.35
N THR A 65 -4.38 8.39 3.53
CA THR A 65 -3.72 7.13 3.19
C THR A 65 -4.17 6.68 1.81
N GLY A 66 -3.22 6.34 0.95
CA GLY A 66 -3.50 5.80 -0.37
C GLY A 66 -2.24 5.43 -1.12
N VAL A 67 -2.46 4.69 -2.20
CA VAL A 67 -1.44 4.29 -3.17
C VAL A 67 -1.71 4.98 -4.49
N PHE A 68 -0.64 5.22 -5.21
CA PHE A 68 -0.60 5.99 -6.43
C PHE A 68 -0.11 5.08 -7.54
N LEU A 69 -0.57 5.33 -8.76
CA LEU A 69 -0.14 4.64 -9.96
C LEU A 69 0.30 5.68 -10.98
N SER A 70 1.49 5.52 -11.53
CA SER A 70 1.97 6.35 -12.63
C SER A 70 2.45 5.51 -13.80
N VAL A 71 2.27 6.04 -15.01
CA VAL A 71 2.82 5.52 -16.26
C VAL A 71 3.74 6.58 -16.84
N ASP A 72 4.99 6.20 -17.12
CA ASP A 72 6.05 7.09 -17.63
C ASP A 72 6.15 8.43 -16.87
N GLY A 73 6.13 8.34 -15.54
CA GLY A 73 6.24 9.51 -14.65
C GLY A 73 4.96 10.33 -14.49
N THR A 74 3.89 10.01 -15.23
CA THR A 74 2.60 10.70 -15.15
C THR A 74 1.66 9.97 -14.19
N LEU A 75 1.14 10.67 -13.18
CA LEU A 75 0.13 10.11 -12.27
C LEU A 75 -1.17 9.82 -13.05
N ILE A 76 -1.60 8.56 -13.07
CA ILE A 76 -2.81 8.14 -13.78
C ILE A 76 -3.95 7.74 -12.84
N ALA A 77 -3.64 7.25 -11.64
CA ALA A 77 -4.66 6.84 -10.68
C ALA A 77 -4.22 7.01 -9.23
N VAL A 78 -5.21 7.19 -8.36
CA VAL A 78 -5.05 7.25 -6.91
C VAL A 78 -6.08 6.33 -6.28
N PHE A 79 -5.62 5.43 -5.44
CA PHE A 79 -6.45 4.49 -4.72
C PHE A 79 -6.50 4.88 -3.26
N ALA A 80 -7.70 5.21 -2.77
CA ALA A 80 -7.95 5.42 -1.37
C ALA A 80 -7.94 4.06 -0.64
N VAL A 81 -6.94 3.83 0.20
CA VAL A 81 -6.81 2.58 0.96
C VAL A 81 -7.15 2.85 2.42
N LYS A 82 -8.09 2.10 2.96
CA LYS A 82 -8.47 2.16 4.38
C LYS A 82 -7.94 0.93 5.11
N TYR A 83 -7.04 1.15 6.06
CA TYR A 83 -6.61 0.10 6.97
C TYR A 83 -7.75 -0.28 7.93
N MET A 84 -8.25 -1.51 7.77
CA MET A 84 -9.22 -2.14 8.67
C MET A 84 -8.47 -3.06 9.63
N PRO A 85 -8.46 -2.77 10.94
CA PRO A 85 -7.74 -3.60 11.88
C PRO A 85 -8.57 -4.82 12.26
N ALA A 86 -7.96 -5.83 12.87
CA ALA A 86 -8.70 -6.90 13.52
C ALA A 86 -9.58 -6.33 14.65
N GLU A 87 -10.78 -6.87 14.82
CA GLU A 87 -11.76 -6.35 15.80
C GLU A 87 -11.23 -6.36 17.24
N ASN A 88 -10.37 -7.32 17.57
CA ASN A 88 -9.83 -7.51 18.91
C ASN A 88 -8.49 -6.81 19.15
N VAL A 89 -7.97 -6.02 18.20
CA VAL A 89 -6.63 -5.44 18.30
C VAL A 89 -6.48 -4.54 19.52
N ASP A 90 -7.50 -3.73 19.84
CA ASP A 90 -7.45 -2.78 20.95
C ASP A 90 -7.40 -3.51 22.29
N TRP A 91 -8.20 -4.58 22.42
CA TRP A 91 -8.18 -5.44 23.60
C TRP A 91 -6.82 -6.14 23.77
N ALA A 92 -6.26 -6.67 22.69
CA ALA A 92 -4.98 -7.37 22.73
C ALA A 92 -3.82 -6.43 23.14
N LEU A 93 -3.76 -5.23 22.53
CA LEU A 93 -2.76 -4.22 22.90
C LEU A 93 -2.95 -3.73 24.34
N HIS A 94 -4.20 -3.56 24.78
CA HIS A 94 -4.49 -3.19 26.16
C HIS A 94 -4.02 -4.26 27.15
N ALA A 95 -4.26 -5.54 26.87
CA ALA A 95 -3.83 -6.65 27.72
C ALA A 95 -2.30 -6.73 27.86
N LEU A 96 -1.56 -6.48 26.78
CA LEU A 96 -0.10 -6.40 26.80
C LEU A 96 0.37 -5.25 27.71
N HIS A 97 -0.21 -4.06 27.55
CA HIS A 97 0.13 -2.90 28.38
C HIS A 97 -0.18 -3.14 29.86
N HIS A 98 -1.34 -3.74 30.17
CA HIS A 98 -1.71 -4.12 31.54
C HIS A 98 -0.73 -5.13 32.16
N SER A 99 -0.14 -5.99 31.32
CA SER A 99 0.87 -6.97 31.72
C SER A 99 2.29 -6.39 31.75
N ARG A 100 2.46 -5.07 31.57
CA ARG A 100 3.75 -4.37 31.46
C ARG A 100 4.64 -4.88 30.33
N ILE A 101 4.04 -5.37 29.25
CA ILE A 101 4.73 -5.76 28.01
C ILE A 101 4.54 -4.63 27.01
N THR A 102 5.64 -4.08 26.49
CA THR A 102 5.63 -3.06 25.43
C THR A 102 5.71 -3.74 24.07
N PRO A 103 4.62 -3.79 23.28
CA PRO A 103 4.69 -4.30 21.92
C PRO A 103 5.47 -3.35 21.01
N VAL A 104 6.27 -3.90 20.11
CA VAL A 104 6.91 -3.19 18.99
C VAL A 104 6.32 -3.75 17.70
N LEU A 105 5.70 -2.89 16.89
CA LEU A 105 5.00 -3.31 15.67
C LEU A 105 5.88 -3.15 14.43
N ALA A 106 6.55 -4.21 14.01
CA ALA A 106 7.32 -4.18 12.77
C ALA A 106 6.41 -4.19 11.53
N VAL A 107 6.54 -3.16 10.68
CA VAL A 107 5.79 -3.05 9.42
C VAL A 107 6.71 -3.08 8.21
N ARG A 108 6.27 -3.79 7.16
CA ARG A 108 6.93 -3.81 5.84
C ARG A 108 5.96 -3.49 4.69
N ASP A 109 4.71 -3.16 5.02
CA ASP A 109 3.69 -2.84 4.03
C ASP A 109 3.72 -1.34 3.71
N GLY A 110 3.77 -0.98 2.43
CA GLY A 110 3.73 0.42 1.99
C GLY A 110 2.47 1.16 2.43
N ASN A 111 1.38 0.44 2.72
CA ASN A 111 0.10 0.99 3.18
C ASN A 111 -0.05 1.06 4.69
N ILE A 112 0.76 0.31 5.45
CA ILE A 112 0.71 0.29 6.91
C ILE A 112 1.99 0.92 7.43
N THR A 113 1.97 2.25 7.56
CA THR A 113 3.14 3.01 8.00
C THR A 113 3.25 3.06 9.54
N PRO A 114 4.45 3.23 10.11
CA PRO A 114 4.60 3.42 11.55
C PRO A 114 3.74 4.57 12.09
N ALA A 115 3.66 5.68 11.34
CA ALA A 115 2.83 6.83 11.69
C ALA A 115 1.32 6.51 11.71
N LEU A 116 0.85 5.63 10.83
CA LEU A 116 -0.53 5.15 10.86
C LEU A 116 -0.80 4.36 12.14
N LEU A 117 0.08 3.41 12.48
CA LEU A 117 -0.06 2.57 13.67
C LEU A 117 0.00 3.39 14.95
N LYS A 118 0.96 4.32 15.07
CA LYS A 118 1.07 5.22 16.22
C LYS A 118 -0.19 6.06 16.41
N ARG A 119 -0.75 6.61 15.33
CA ARG A 119 -1.99 7.40 15.38
C ARG A 119 -3.20 6.55 15.77
N LYS A 120 -3.26 5.30 15.31
CA LYS A 120 -4.43 4.43 15.49
C LYS A 120 -4.44 3.73 16.84
N PHE A 121 -3.27 3.34 17.34
CA PHE A 121 -3.14 2.48 18.52
C PHE A 121 -2.29 3.07 19.64
N GLY A 122 -1.57 4.18 19.41
CA GLY A 122 -0.64 4.75 20.39
C GLY A 122 0.64 3.95 20.59
N THR A 123 0.78 2.80 19.95
CA THR A 123 1.94 1.90 20.00
C THR A 123 3.03 2.33 19.02
N ASP A 124 4.29 2.19 19.42
CA ASP A 124 5.44 2.43 18.54
C ASP A 124 5.64 1.27 17.55
N ALA A 125 6.14 1.61 16.37
CA ALA A 125 6.28 0.72 15.21
C ALA A 125 7.63 0.96 14.54
#